data_AF-S4NZK1-F1
#
_entry.id   AF-S4NZK1-F1
#
_cell.length_a   1.000
_cell.length_b   1.000
_cell.length_c   1.000
_cell.angle_alpha   90.00
_cell.angle_beta   90.00
_cell.angle_gamma   90.00
#
_symmetry.space_group_name_H-M   'P 1'
#
loop_
_entity.id
_entity.type
_entity.pdbx_description
1 polymer ?
#
loop_
_entity_poly.entity_id
_entity_poly.type
_entity_poly.pdbx_seq_one_letter_code
_entity_poly.pdbx_strand_id
1 'polypeptide(L)' 'PRPPPPPKKLKVQPVRSDNGTVTIRLEWKEPRSDLPVMRYKVFWSRRVRGLGGELDSVLVNHQTVPKEQTF' A
#
# COMPACT_ATOMS: atom_id res chain seq x y z
N PRO A 1 22.09 6.42 11.71
CA PRO A 1 20.89 5.56 11.56
C PRO A 1 20.74 5.08 10.12
N ARG A 2 20.51 3.78 9.92
CA ARG A 2 20.31 3.24 8.57
C ARG A 2 18.86 3.48 8.12
N PRO A 3 18.61 3.66 6.82
CA PRO A 3 17.26 3.69 6.29
C PRO A 3 16.50 2.41 6.71
N PRO A 4 15.25 2.52 7.19
CA PRO A 4 14.48 1.35 7.55
C PRO A 4 14.27 0.47 6.30
N PRO A 5 14.41 -0.86 6.42
CA PRO A 5 14.08 -1.75 5.33
C PRO A 5 12.57 -1.69 5.04
N PRO A 6 12.14 -2.11 3.83
CA PRO A 6 10.71 -2.15 3.50
C PRO A 6 9.94 -3.06 4.46
N PRO A 7 8.66 -2.74 4.76
CA PRO A 7 7.79 -3.60 5.56
C PRO A 7 7.72 -5.01 4.98
N LYS A 8 7.67 -6.01 5.86
CA LYS A 8 7.60 -7.43 5.46
C LYS A 8 6.17 -7.95 5.59
N LYS A 9 5.89 -9.06 4.91
CA LYS A 9 4.61 -9.80 5.01
C LYS A 9 3.40 -8.94 4.65
N LEU A 10 3.50 -8.15 3.58
CA LEU A 10 2.37 -7.41 3.03
C LEU A 10 1.30 -8.41 2.57
N LYS A 11 0.11 -8.32 3.17
CA LYS A 11 -1.10 -9.03 2.76
C LYS A 11 -2.07 -8.02 2.18
N VAL A 12 -2.68 -8.39 1.06
CA VAL A 12 -3.66 -7.60 0.35
C VAL A 12 -4.94 -8.44 0.28
N GLN A 13 -6.01 -7.96 0.90
CA GLN A 13 -7.29 -8.65 0.92
C GLN A 13 -8.38 -7.73 0.35
N PRO A 14 -9.10 -8.12 -0.71
CA PRO A 14 -10.26 -7.37 -1.16
C PRO A 14 -11.38 -7.51 -0.12
N VAL A 15 -11.98 -6.39 0.28
CA VAL A 15 -13.06 -6.38 1.27
C VAL A 15 -14.41 -6.26 0.58
N ARG A 16 -14.55 -5.26 -0.31
CA ARG A 16 -15.75 -5.03 -1.12
C ARG A 16 -15.38 -4.32 -2.41
N SER A 17 -16.08 -4.65 -3.47
CA SER A 17 -16.12 -3.87 -4.71
C SER A 17 -17.56 -3.45 -4.94
N ASP A 18 -17.84 -2.16 -4.85
CA ASP A 18 -19.17 -1.60 -5.09
C ASP A 18 -19.05 -0.33 -5.95
N ASN A 19 -19.90 -0.24 -6.97
CA ASN A 19 -20.05 0.96 -7.81
C ASN A 19 -18.73 1.60 -8.30
N GLY A 20 -17.74 0.79 -8.68
CA GLY A 20 -16.44 1.26 -9.18
C GLY A 20 -15.43 1.67 -8.09
N THR A 21 -15.81 1.59 -6.81
CA THR A 21 -14.92 1.74 -5.65
C THR A 21 -14.50 0.36 -5.15
N VAL A 22 -13.19 0.16 -5.03
CA VAL A 22 -12.62 -1.08 -4.48
C VAL A 22 -12.02 -0.77 -3.12
N THR A 23 -12.58 -1.39 -2.07
CA THR A 23 -12.04 -1.32 -0.72
C THR A 23 -11.09 -2.49 -0.49
N ILE A 24 -9.83 -2.17 -0.22
CA ILE A 24 -8.75 -3.14 -0.01
C ILE A 24 -8.26 -3.02 1.43
N ARG A 25 -8.17 -4.14 2.13
CA ARG A 25 -7.50 -4.25 3.42
C ARG A 25 -6.04 -4.62 3.19
N LEU A 26 -5.16 -3.73 3.64
CA LEU A 26 -3.72 -3.93 3.62
C LEU A 26 -3.25 -4.24 5.03
N GLU A 27 -2.48 -5.32 5.19
CA GLU A 27 -1.85 -5.67 6.45
C GLU A 27 -0.35 -5.89 6.22
N TRP A 28 0.51 -5.33 7.07
CA TRP A 28 1.95 -5.55 6.98
C TRP A 28 2.56 -5.66 8.37
N LYS A 29 3.76 -6.26 8.45
CA LYS A 29 4.54 -6.32 9.68
C LYS A 29 5.54 -5.16 9.73
N GLU A 30 5.61 -4.50 10.89
CA GLU A 30 6.58 -3.44 11.16
C GLU A 30 8.02 -3.90 10.84
N PRO A 31 8.77 -3.11 10.05
CA PRO A 31 10.17 -3.42 9.76
C PRO A 31 11.06 -3.16 10.98
N ARG A 32 12.19 -3.89 11.07
CA ARG A 32 13.21 -3.60 12.07
C ARG A 32 13.87 -2.26 11.74
N SER A 33 13.67 -1.26 12.59
CA SER A 33 14.22 0.08 12.42
C SER A 33 15.12 0.43 13.60
N ASP A 34 16.20 1.18 13.35
CA ASP A 34 17.08 1.70 14.40
C ASP A 34 16.36 2.79 15.25
N LEU A 35 15.24 3.34 14.75
CA LEU A 35 14.40 4.36 15.38
C LEU A 35 12.91 3.94 15.37
N PRO A 36 12.06 4.44 16.29
CA PRO A 36 10.64 4.10 16.30
C PRO A 36 9.94 4.51 14.99
N VAL A 37 9.16 3.59 14.41
CA VAL A 37 8.37 3.87 13.21
C VAL A 37 7.14 4.67 13.61
N MET A 38 6.96 5.85 13.02
CA MET A 38 5.82 6.75 13.33
C MET A 38 4.72 6.73 12.27
N ARG A 39 5.08 6.39 11.03
CA ARG A 39 4.18 6.48 9.87
C ARG A 39 4.63 5.56 8.75
N TYR A 40 3.69 5.19 7.90
CA TYR A 40 3.93 4.45 6.67
C TYR A 40 3.44 5.28 5.47
N LYS A 41 4.12 5.15 4.33
CA LYS A 41 3.63 5.70 3.06
C LYS A 41 3.15 4.54 2.20
N VAL A 42 1.86 4.52 1.91
CA VAL A 42 1.20 3.49 1.10
C VAL A 42 1.04 4.04 -0.31
N PHE A 43 1.38 3.25 -1.32
CA PHE A 43 1.23 3.59 -2.73
C PHE A 43 0.35 2.55 -3.41
N TRP A 44 -0.59 2.99 -4.26
CA TRP A 44 -1.46 2.10 -5.02
C TRP A 44 -1.81 2.69 -6.38
N SER A 45 -2.02 1.83 -7.37
CA SER A 45 -2.47 2.23 -8.69
C SER A 45 -3.48 1.23 -9.23
N ARG A 46 -4.35 1.69 -10.14
CA ARG A 46 -5.19 0.78 -10.92
C ARG A 46 -4.39 0.26 -12.10
N ARG A 47 -4.30 -1.07 -12.22
CA ARG A 47 -3.75 -1.75 -13.41
C ARG A 47 -4.91 -2.08 -14.34
N VAL A 48 -4.90 -1.57 -15.57
CA VAL A 48 -5.92 -1.88 -16.59
C VAL A 48 -5.35 -2.93 -17.52
N ARG A 49 -5.86 -4.16 -17.46
CA ARG A 49 -5.50 -5.22 -18.41
C ARG A 49 -6.33 -5.03 -19.69
N GLY A 50 -5.68 -4.80 -20.83
CA GLY A 50 -6.36 -4.75 -22.14
C GLY A 50 -5.84 -3.70 -23.13
N LEU A 51 -5.00 -2.76 -22.69
CA LEU A 51 -4.26 -1.86 -23.58
C LEU A 51 -2.82 -2.40 -23.64
N GLY A 52 -2.42 -2.95 -24.79
CA GLY A 52 -1.11 -3.59 -24.93
C GLY A 52 0.05 -2.65 -24.58
N GLY A 53 0.87 -3.04 -23.61
CA GLY A 53 2.17 -2.43 -23.29
C GLY A 53 2.13 -1.03 -22.68
N GLU A 54 2.96 -0.81 -21.65
CA GLU A 54 3.42 0.50 -21.16
C GLU A 54 2.47 1.38 -20.30
N LEU A 55 1.24 0.95 -20.02
CA LEU A 55 0.31 1.66 -19.11
C LEU A 55 0.06 0.94 -17.77
N ASP A 56 1.05 0.19 -17.28
CA ASP A 56 0.93 -0.65 -16.06
C ASP A 56 0.72 0.14 -14.75
N SER A 57 0.76 1.47 -14.80
CA SER A 57 0.48 2.36 -13.67
C SER A 57 -0.12 3.69 -14.13
N VAL A 58 -1.36 3.64 -14.64
CA VAL A 58 -2.10 4.80 -15.18
C VAL A 58 -2.13 6.00 -14.21
N LEU A 59 -2.20 5.74 -12.90
CA LEU A 59 -2.12 6.77 -11.87
C LEU A 59 -1.70 6.15 -10.53
N VAL A 60 -0.57 6.58 -9.99
CA VAL A 60 -0.09 6.16 -8.67
C VAL A 60 -0.65 7.12 -7.62
N ASN A 61 -1.58 6.63 -6.81
CA ASN A 61 -2.01 7.30 -5.60
C ASN A 61 -1.08 6.94 -4.45
N HIS A 62 -0.97 7.84 -3.48
CA HIS A 62 -0.28 7.54 -2.25
C HIS A 62 -0.91 8.26 -1.06
N GLN A 63 -0.75 7.67 0.12
CA GLN A 63 -1.20 8.24 1.37
C GLN A 63 -0.19 7.96 2.46
N THR A 64 -0.02 8.92 3.36
CA THR A 64 0.74 8.73 4.60
C THR A 64 -0.24 8.34 5.69
N VAL A 65 -0.01 7.19 6.32
CA VAL A 65 -0.84 6.66 7.40
C VAL A 65 -0.04 6.62 8.70
N PRO A 66 -0.63 7.01 9.85
CA PRO A 66 -0.01 6.81 11.16
C PRO A 66 0.23 5.32 11.43
N LYS A 67 1.20 5.00 12.30
CA LYS A 67 1.47 3.61 12.70
C LYS A 67 0.27 2.95 13.40
N GLU A 68 -0.48 3.73 14.16
CA GLU A 68 -1.58 3.28 15.01
C GLU A 68 -2.89 3.12 14.24
N GLN A 69 -2.91 3.39 12.94
CA GLN A 69 -4.13 3.33 12.14
C GLN A 69 -4.61 1.87 11.99
N THR A 70 -5.73 1.57 12.64
CA THR A 70 -6.49 0.32 12.52
C THR A 70 -7.86 0.61 11.91
N PHE A 71 -8.28 -0.18 10.92
CA PHE A 71 -9.59 -0.08 10.25
C PHE A 71 -10.58 -1.09 10.83
#